data_AF-K3WSW4-F1
#
_entry.id   AF-K3WSW4-F1
#
_cell.length_a   1.000
_cell.length_b   1.000
_cell.length_c   1.000
_cell.angle_alpha   90.00
_cell.angle_beta   90.00
_cell.angle_gamma   90.00
#
_symmetry.space_group_name_H-M   'P 1'
#
loop_
_entity.id
_entity.type
_entity.pdbx_description
1 polymer ?
#
loop_
_entity_poly.entity_id
_entity_poly.type
_entity_poly.pdbx_seq_one_letter_code
_entity_poly.pdbx_strand_id
1 'polypeptide(L)'
;MNSDAAPVLVDATFVKDSSSSVCMRACTSGAEVHPLPHPPCIGAPPAAPTAVPSAAAVALVLNGLAHFPTRRLDHSHSIDSLLPSRSQEPIPECRCRSATTGHAMFNEQAPRDRIDVINDYLHERTTARPLIGIVCGSGLGGLSKCLQNPDVVKYEDIPQFPKSTVEGHAGELVFGELDGIQVVCMRGRFHSYEGYDIKETTLPIRIMYLLGIKYLLVTNAAGGLNPDFNVGDIMVMNDHLNMPGLAGKHPLVGPNDARFGERFTPLVNCYDKKLQQLATDCAEKLALIHKVRKGVYCFVSGPTYETPTECKLLRLVGGDAVGMSTVPEVIVAAHCGLKVLGLSLITNRVIFPGEEGIAPSHEEVLEAAEATKHEIETYVRDIIYAIGNQHPK
;
A
#
# COMPACT_ATOMS: atom_id res chain seq x y z
N MET A 1 37.68 -32.15 -65.26
CA MET A 1 36.33 -31.80 -64.77
C MET A 1 36.50 -31.39 -63.30
N ASN A 2 37.16 -30.26 -63.06
CA ASN A 2 36.61 -28.91 -62.81
C ASN A 2 35.84 -28.88 -61.47
N SER A 3 36.36 -28.37 -60.35
CA SER A 3 36.77 -26.99 -59.97
C SER A 3 35.60 -26.08 -59.56
N ASP A 4 35.65 -25.62 -58.29
CA ASP A 4 35.28 -24.32 -57.70
C ASP A 4 34.08 -23.48 -58.22
N ALA A 5 33.31 -22.92 -57.28
CA ALA A 5 33.20 -21.46 -57.04
C ALA A 5 31.99 -21.05 -56.19
N ALA A 6 32.20 -20.06 -55.30
CA ALA A 6 31.19 -19.19 -54.68
C ALA A 6 30.77 -18.04 -55.63
N PRO A 7 29.70 -17.27 -55.33
CA PRO A 7 29.86 -15.87 -54.83
C PRO A 7 28.77 -15.46 -53.78
N VAL A 8 28.98 -14.57 -52.78
CA VAL A 8 29.15 -13.08 -52.68
C VAL A 8 27.86 -12.23 -52.82
N LEU A 9 27.67 -11.38 -51.79
CA LEU A 9 26.76 -10.25 -51.48
C LEU A 9 26.12 -9.43 -52.61
N VAL A 10 24.92 -8.86 -52.34
CA VAL A 10 24.56 -7.47 -52.69
C VAL A 10 23.61 -6.82 -51.65
N ASP A 11 23.98 -5.59 -51.26
CA ASP A 11 23.29 -4.56 -50.48
C ASP A 11 21.89 -4.16 -50.98
N ALA A 12 21.05 -3.68 -50.07
CA ALA A 12 19.82 -2.95 -50.40
C ALA A 12 19.82 -1.55 -49.75
N THR A 13 20.45 -0.59 -50.42
CA THR A 13 20.19 0.85 -50.26
C THR A 13 19.02 1.26 -51.17
N PHE A 14 18.01 1.94 -50.62
CA PHE A 14 17.02 2.67 -51.43
C PHE A 14 16.98 4.14 -51.01
N VAL A 15 17.30 5.01 -51.96
CA VAL A 15 17.19 6.48 -51.91
C VAL A 15 16.07 6.91 -52.85
N LYS A 16 15.23 7.83 -52.35
CA LYS A 16 14.37 8.85 -52.98
C LYS A 16 13.92 8.71 -54.45
N ASP A 17 12.63 8.95 -54.68
CA ASP A 17 12.13 10.17 -55.34
C ASP A 17 10.59 10.27 -55.24
N SER A 18 10.02 11.40 -54.81
CA SER A 18 9.43 12.50 -55.62
C SER A 18 8.24 12.02 -56.49
N SER A 19 7.02 12.56 -56.45
CA SER A 19 6.60 13.96 -56.54
C SER A 19 5.06 14.02 -56.51
N SER A 20 4.48 15.08 -55.95
CA SER A 20 3.37 15.83 -56.58
C SER A 20 2.95 17.02 -55.70
N SER A 21 2.90 18.15 -56.39
CA SER A 21 2.69 19.55 -55.99
C SER A 21 1.22 19.92 -55.77
N VAL A 22 0.98 21.01 -55.00
CA VAL A 22 0.22 22.25 -55.34
C VAL A 22 0.16 23.12 -54.06
N CYS A 23 0.93 24.23 -53.94
CA CYS A 23 0.55 25.65 -54.12
C CYS A 23 -0.64 26.09 -53.22
N MET A 24 -0.69 27.18 -52.44
CA MET A 24 -0.11 28.55 -52.47
C MET A 24 -0.54 29.20 -51.11
N ARG A 25 0.24 29.93 -50.31
CA ARG A 25 0.51 31.38 -50.41
C ARG A 25 1.37 31.82 -49.22
N ALA A 26 2.39 32.60 -49.51
CA ALA A 26 3.12 33.44 -48.56
C ALA A 26 2.46 34.82 -48.44
N CYS A 27 2.59 35.45 -47.28
CA CYS A 27 2.61 36.90 -47.11
C CYS A 27 3.80 37.26 -46.23
N THR A 28 4.66 38.11 -46.76
CA THR A 28 5.87 38.66 -46.15
C THR A 28 5.65 40.09 -45.64
N SER A 29 6.66 40.58 -44.92
CA SER A 29 6.93 41.92 -44.38
C SER A 29 6.65 42.02 -42.88
N GLY A 30 7.55 42.49 -42.03
CA GLY A 30 8.89 43.06 -42.17
C GLY A 30 9.27 43.71 -40.82
N ALA A 31 10.57 43.88 -40.58
CA ALA A 31 11.23 44.88 -39.71
C ALA A 31 12.31 44.28 -38.78
N GLU A 32 13.48 44.88 -38.90
CA GLU A 32 14.75 44.55 -38.26
C GLU A 32 14.89 45.13 -36.84
N VAL A 33 15.47 44.31 -35.95
CA VAL A 33 16.62 44.53 -35.05
C VAL A 33 16.84 45.91 -34.39
N HIS A 34 16.79 45.93 -33.06
CA HIS A 34 17.74 46.63 -32.16
C HIS A 34 17.77 45.96 -30.77
N PRO A 35 18.93 45.54 -30.24
CA PRO A 35 19.09 45.19 -28.83
C PRO A 35 19.79 46.30 -28.03
N LEU A 36 19.28 46.60 -26.84
CA LEU A 36 19.94 47.47 -25.84
C LEU A 36 20.84 46.62 -24.92
N PRO A 37 22.02 47.12 -24.49
CA PRO A 37 22.93 46.36 -23.64
C PRO A 37 22.61 46.53 -22.14
N HIS A 38 22.66 45.41 -21.40
CA HIS A 38 22.75 45.38 -19.94
C HIS A 38 24.18 45.70 -19.45
N PRO A 39 24.36 46.36 -18.30
CA PRO A 39 25.67 46.52 -17.67
C PRO A 39 26.08 45.28 -16.85
N PRO A 40 27.38 45.00 -16.67
CA PRO A 40 27.86 43.86 -15.90
C PRO A 40 28.00 44.20 -14.40
N CYS A 41 27.52 43.31 -13.53
CA CYS A 41 27.87 43.29 -12.11
C CYS A 41 28.90 42.17 -11.88
N ILE A 42 30.14 42.55 -11.58
CA ILE A 42 31.19 41.67 -11.06
C ILE A 42 31.57 42.21 -9.68
N GLY A 43 31.63 41.33 -8.67
CA GLY A 43 32.51 41.54 -7.52
C GLY A 43 31.88 41.37 -6.14
N ALA A 44 32.12 40.21 -5.54
CA ALA A 44 32.33 40.02 -4.10
C ALA A 44 33.39 38.90 -3.95
N PRO A 45 34.10 38.72 -2.81
CA PRO A 45 34.27 39.53 -1.58
C PRO A 45 35.81 39.77 -1.34
N PRO A 46 36.40 40.11 -0.16
CA PRO A 46 36.21 39.50 1.19
C PRO A 46 36.31 40.47 2.39
N ALA A 47 35.90 39.99 3.58
CA ALA A 47 36.65 40.02 4.84
C ALA A 47 35.72 40.01 6.07
N ALA A 48 35.81 38.94 6.87
CA ALA A 48 35.57 38.98 8.31
C ALA A 48 36.80 39.64 8.98
N PRO A 49 36.70 40.20 10.21
CA PRO A 49 36.72 39.33 11.38
C PRO A 49 35.98 39.83 12.65
N THR A 50 35.89 38.90 13.60
CA THR A 50 35.96 39.05 15.08
C THR A 50 34.73 39.45 15.92
N ALA A 51 34.37 38.47 16.76
CA ALA A 51 34.29 38.53 18.23
C ALA A 51 32.90 38.67 18.91
N VAL A 52 32.69 37.68 19.79
CA VAL A 52 31.62 37.46 20.75
C VAL A 52 31.72 38.44 21.93
N PRO A 53 30.61 38.76 22.62
CA PRO A 53 30.59 38.38 24.04
C PRO A 53 29.27 37.75 24.53
N SER A 54 29.51 36.82 25.47
CA SER A 54 28.72 36.23 26.56
C SER A 54 27.33 36.77 26.95
N ALA A 55 26.54 35.80 27.40
CA ALA A 55 25.30 35.88 28.17
C ALA A 55 25.35 36.76 29.43
N ALA A 56 24.24 37.46 29.73
CA ALA A 56 23.63 37.57 31.06
C ALA A 56 22.27 38.32 31.00
N ALA A 57 21.31 37.80 31.76
CA ALA A 57 20.17 38.48 32.41
C ALA A 57 19.03 39.06 31.55
N VAL A 58 17.84 38.43 31.62
CA VAL A 58 16.65 39.04 32.26
C VAL A 58 15.79 37.91 32.84
N ALA A 59 15.66 37.89 34.17
CA ALA A 59 14.64 37.18 34.93
C ALA A 59 13.74 38.22 35.64
N LEU A 60 12.51 37.80 35.95
CA LEU A 60 11.42 38.48 36.66
C LEU A 60 10.62 39.55 35.86
N VAL A 61 9.34 39.26 35.61
CA VAL A 61 8.23 39.67 36.50
C VAL A 61 7.11 38.61 36.46
N LEU A 62 6.81 38.04 37.62
CA LEU A 62 5.57 37.31 37.94
C LEU A 62 4.55 38.32 38.45
N ASN A 63 3.31 38.29 37.94
CA ASN A 63 2.07 38.34 38.75
C ASN A 63 0.83 38.36 37.85
N GLY A 64 -0.11 37.44 38.12
CA GLY A 64 -1.40 37.41 37.44
C GLY A 64 -2.20 36.13 37.69
N LEU A 65 -2.47 35.83 38.97
CA LEU A 65 -3.47 34.84 39.38
C LEU A 65 -4.89 35.39 39.16
N ALA A 66 -5.72 34.66 38.40
CA ALA A 66 -7.19 34.70 38.49
C ALA A 66 -7.74 33.39 37.88
N HIS A 67 -7.95 32.35 38.70
CA HIS A 67 -9.29 31.86 39.08
C HIS A 67 -10.28 31.69 37.92
N PHE A 68 -10.28 30.51 37.31
CA PHE A 68 -11.40 29.99 36.51
C PHE A 68 -12.36 29.21 37.42
N PRO A 69 -13.67 29.53 37.48
CA PRO A 69 -14.62 28.74 38.24
C PRO A 69 -15.07 27.52 37.44
N THR A 70 -14.83 26.32 37.97
CA THR A 70 -15.45 25.08 37.51
C THR A 70 -16.88 25.01 38.03
N ARG A 71 -17.86 25.19 37.15
CA ARG A 71 -19.28 24.97 37.46
C ARG A 71 -19.56 23.46 37.39
N ARG A 72 -19.74 22.83 38.55
CA ARG A 72 -20.43 21.53 38.66
C ARG A 72 -21.90 21.75 38.30
N LEU A 73 -22.43 20.91 37.42
CA LEU A 73 -23.88 20.74 37.25
C LEU A 73 -24.27 19.46 37.98
N ASP A 74 -24.78 19.62 39.19
CA ASP A 74 -25.59 18.62 39.87
C ASP A 74 -27.02 18.74 39.32
N HIS A 75 -27.54 17.66 38.74
CA HIS A 75 -28.97 17.51 38.49
C HIS A 75 -29.51 16.34 39.32
N SER A 76 -29.99 16.67 40.51
CA SER A 76 -30.91 15.86 41.29
C SER A 76 -32.31 16.47 41.17
N HIS A 77 -33.23 15.79 40.50
CA HIS A 77 -34.66 16.03 40.69
C HIS A 77 -35.41 14.70 40.74
N SER A 78 -35.77 14.35 41.97
CA SER A 78 -36.85 13.45 42.35
C SER A 78 -38.20 14.09 42.04
N ILE A 79 -39.10 13.34 41.39
CA ILE A 79 -40.55 13.55 41.47
C ILE A 79 -41.21 12.18 41.59
N ASP A 80 -41.89 12.02 42.72
CA ASP A 80 -42.76 10.90 43.08
C ASP A 80 -44.10 10.96 42.33
N SER A 81 -44.58 9.76 41.98
CA SER A 81 -45.98 9.30 41.90
C SER A 81 -47.06 10.15 41.19
N LEU A 82 -47.73 9.54 40.21
CA LEU A 82 -49.18 9.22 40.23
C LEU A 82 -49.61 8.61 38.87
N LEU A 83 -49.87 7.31 38.86
CA LEU A 83 -50.53 6.57 37.78
C LEU A 83 -51.98 6.27 38.18
N PRO A 84 -52.96 6.37 37.27
CA PRO A 84 -54.24 5.67 37.42
C PRO A 84 -54.25 4.34 36.66
N SER A 85 -54.85 3.37 37.32
CA SER A 85 -55.10 1.97 36.95
C SER A 85 -55.74 1.76 35.57
N ARG A 86 -55.28 0.73 34.85
CA ARG A 86 -56.08 0.04 33.81
C ARG A 86 -56.12 -1.46 34.10
N SER A 87 -57.33 -1.98 33.98
CA SER A 87 -57.85 -3.29 34.35
C SER A 87 -57.19 -4.47 33.63
N GLN A 88 -57.04 -5.57 34.37
CA GLN A 88 -56.70 -6.90 33.87
C GLN A 88 -57.92 -7.53 33.16
N GLU A 89 -57.71 -8.07 31.96
CA GLU A 89 -58.61 -9.06 31.35
C GLU A 89 -57.86 -10.40 31.17
N PRO A 90 -58.52 -11.56 31.37
CA PRO A 90 -57.88 -12.86 31.33
C PRO A 90 -57.72 -13.42 29.90
N ILE A 91 -56.57 -14.04 29.64
CA ILE A 91 -56.25 -14.74 28.39
C ILE A 91 -56.91 -16.14 28.42
N PRO A 92 -57.64 -16.57 27.37
CA PRO A 92 -58.26 -17.89 27.35
C PRO A 92 -57.26 -19.00 26.94
N GLU A 93 -57.26 -20.09 27.69
CA GLU A 93 -56.54 -21.33 27.36
C GLU A 93 -57.12 -21.98 26.09
N CYS A 94 -56.30 -22.11 25.05
CA CYS A 94 -56.64 -22.90 23.86
C CYS A 94 -55.93 -24.26 23.93
N ARG A 95 -56.69 -25.31 24.25
CA ARG A 95 -56.29 -26.71 24.08
C ARG A 95 -56.44 -27.09 22.60
N CYS A 96 -55.33 -27.30 21.91
CA CYS A 96 -55.30 -27.99 20.62
C CYS A 96 -54.39 -29.23 20.70
N ARG A 97 -54.95 -30.33 20.20
CA ARG A 97 -54.47 -31.72 20.29
C ARG A 97 -53.15 -31.93 19.55
N SER A 98 -52.32 -32.84 20.06
CA SER A 98 -51.12 -33.31 19.37
C SER A 98 -51.47 -33.99 18.05
N ALA A 99 -51.00 -33.42 16.95
CA ALA A 99 -50.89 -34.11 15.67
C ALA A 99 -49.39 -34.34 15.41
N THR A 100 -48.96 -35.59 15.56
CA THR A 100 -47.69 -36.08 15.04
C THR A 100 -47.74 -36.09 13.52
N THR A 101 -47.19 -35.07 12.88
CA THR A 101 -46.82 -35.09 11.47
C THR A 101 -45.32 -34.99 11.38
N GLY A 102 -44.69 -36.06 10.87
CA GLY A 102 -43.27 -36.12 10.62
C GLY A 102 -42.84 -34.98 9.72
N HIS A 103 -42.14 -34.01 10.29
CA HIS A 103 -41.30 -33.12 9.52
C HIS A 103 -40.01 -33.88 9.22
N ALA A 104 -39.85 -34.24 7.95
CA ALA A 104 -38.56 -34.53 7.38
C ALA A 104 -37.60 -33.43 7.85
N MET A 105 -36.51 -33.82 8.50
CA MET A 105 -35.39 -32.94 8.76
C MET A 105 -34.80 -32.57 7.40
N PHE A 106 -35.30 -31.50 6.80
CA PHE A 106 -34.51 -30.75 5.85
C PHE A 106 -33.34 -30.21 6.65
N ASN A 107 -32.20 -30.87 6.49
CA ASN A 107 -30.91 -30.37 6.91
C ASN A 107 -30.60 -29.19 5.98
N GLU A 108 -31.26 -28.07 6.22
CA GLU A 108 -30.95 -26.79 5.60
C GLU A 108 -29.66 -26.32 6.27
N GLN A 109 -28.52 -26.89 5.85
CA GLN A 109 -27.22 -26.36 6.20
C GLN A 109 -27.25 -24.87 5.86
N ALA A 110 -27.14 -24.02 6.87
CA ALA A 110 -26.99 -22.59 6.67
C ALA A 110 -25.90 -22.36 5.59
N PRO A 111 -26.08 -21.40 4.67
CA PRO A 111 -25.10 -21.15 3.63
C PRO A 111 -23.71 -20.98 4.27
N ARG A 112 -22.75 -21.82 3.86
CA ARG A 112 -21.38 -21.72 4.39
C ARG A 112 -20.82 -20.34 4.04
N ASP A 113 -20.17 -19.71 5.01
CA ASP A 113 -19.51 -18.43 4.76
C ASP A 113 -18.45 -18.58 3.65
N ARG A 114 -18.42 -17.61 2.73
CA ARG A 114 -17.47 -17.56 1.60
C ARG A 114 -16.02 -17.84 2.02
N ILE A 115 -15.62 -17.31 3.18
CA ILE A 115 -14.25 -17.44 3.69
C ILE A 115 -13.92 -18.88 4.11
N ASP A 116 -14.89 -19.61 4.67
CA ASP A 116 -14.71 -21.00 5.09
C ASP A 116 -14.62 -21.93 3.89
N VAL A 117 -15.39 -21.65 2.83
CA VAL A 117 -15.30 -22.39 1.54
C VAL A 117 -13.91 -22.26 0.92
N ILE A 118 -13.35 -21.05 0.91
CA ILE A 118 -11.99 -20.81 0.38
C ILE A 118 -10.95 -21.50 1.26
N ASN A 119 -11.07 -21.39 2.57
CA ASN A 119 -10.10 -21.96 3.51
C ASN A 119 -10.03 -23.49 3.40
N ASP A 120 -11.18 -24.16 3.35
CA ASP A 120 -11.25 -25.62 3.18
C ASP A 120 -10.61 -26.07 1.87
N TYR A 121 -10.95 -25.39 0.76
CA TYR A 121 -10.35 -25.68 -0.54
C TYR A 121 -8.83 -25.61 -0.49
N LEU A 122 -8.27 -24.57 0.13
CA LEU A 122 -6.82 -24.41 0.24
C LEU A 122 -6.17 -25.45 1.16
N HIS A 123 -6.83 -25.83 2.26
CA HIS A 123 -6.33 -26.90 3.13
C HIS A 123 -6.34 -28.28 2.46
N GLU A 124 -7.31 -28.56 1.59
CA GLU A 124 -7.36 -29.77 0.78
C GLU A 124 -6.33 -29.74 -0.36
N ARG A 125 -6.11 -28.56 -0.97
CA ARG A 125 -5.21 -28.39 -2.11
C ARG A 125 -3.73 -28.36 -1.73
N THR A 126 -3.38 -27.88 -0.54
CA THR A 126 -1.97 -27.78 -0.11
C THR A 126 -1.73 -28.13 1.37
N THR A 127 -0.62 -28.82 1.61
CA THR A 127 -0.12 -29.13 2.96
C THR A 127 0.81 -28.04 3.51
N ALA A 128 1.19 -27.05 2.69
CA ALA A 128 2.04 -25.95 3.12
C ALA A 128 1.41 -25.15 4.28
N ARG A 129 2.22 -24.80 5.28
CA ARG A 129 1.80 -23.98 6.43
C ARG A 129 2.77 -22.81 6.57
N PRO A 130 2.53 -21.71 5.83
CA PRO A 130 3.46 -20.60 5.74
C PRO A 130 3.54 -19.84 7.06
N LEU A 131 4.76 -19.44 7.43
CA LEU A 131 5.00 -18.54 8.56
C LEU A 131 4.74 -17.08 8.16
N ILE A 132 5.08 -16.73 6.92
CA ILE A 132 5.08 -15.35 6.40
C ILE A 132 4.20 -15.29 5.15
N GLY A 133 3.22 -14.38 5.15
CA GLY A 133 2.49 -13.99 3.96
C GLY A 133 3.16 -12.80 3.30
N ILE A 134 3.25 -12.80 1.98
CA ILE A 134 3.90 -11.74 1.19
C ILE A 134 2.92 -11.23 0.15
N VAL A 135 2.66 -9.92 0.15
CA VAL A 135 1.90 -9.27 -0.93
C VAL A 135 2.88 -8.59 -1.87
N CYS A 136 3.07 -9.19 -3.04
CA CYS A 136 3.93 -8.67 -4.09
C CYS A 136 3.22 -7.53 -4.84
N GLY A 137 3.71 -6.30 -4.67
CA GLY A 137 3.28 -5.16 -5.48
C GLY A 137 3.98 -5.07 -6.83
N SER A 138 3.63 -4.05 -7.60
CA SER A 138 4.30 -3.70 -8.86
C SER A 138 5.81 -3.60 -8.63
N GLY A 139 6.58 -4.40 -9.38
CA GLY A 139 8.03 -4.42 -9.31
C GLY A 139 8.68 -5.46 -8.39
N LEU A 140 7.91 -6.12 -7.53
CA LEU A 140 8.40 -7.17 -6.63
C LEU A 140 7.85 -8.57 -6.93
N GLY A 141 7.17 -8.72 -8.07
CA GLY A 141 6.67 -10.00 -8.56
C GLY A 141 7.76 -11.01 -8.96
N GLY A 142 9.03 -10.58 -9.04
CA GLY A 142 10.18 -11.46 -9.25
C GLY A 142 10.49 -12.34 -8.02
N LEU A 143 10.22 -11.86 -6.82
CA LEU A 143 10.54 -12.55 -5.56
C LEU A 143 9.94 -13.96 -5.48
N SER A 144 8.70 -14.14 -5.95
CA SER A 144 8.05 -15.45 -5.97
C SER A 144 8.74 -16.47 -6.89
N LYS A 145 9.52 -16.01 -7.88
CA LYS A 145 10.30 -16.90 -8.77
C LYS A 145 11.54 -17.44 -8.07
N CYS A 146 11.94 -16.83 -6.95
CA CYS A 146 13.06 -17.29 -6.13
C CYS A 146 12.65 -18.36 -5.11
N LEU A 147 11.36 -18.70 -5.02
CA LEU A 147 10.86 -19.71 -4.09
C LEU A 147 11.32 -21.11 -4.49
N GLN A 148 11.79 -21.85 -3.50
CA GLN A 148 12.10 -23.27 -3.59
C GLN A 148 10.81 -24.07 -3.38
N ASN A 149 10.70 -25.21 -4.07
CA ASN A 149 9.55 -26.12 -4.01
C ASN A 149 8.18 -25.41 -4.19
N PRO A 150 7.99 -24.62 -5.27
CA PRO A 150 6.79 -23.83 -5.41
C PRO A 150 5.55 -24.71 -5.64
N ASP A 151 4.49 -24.45 -4.88
CA ASP A 151 3.13 -24.94 -5.14
C ASP A 151 2.25 -23.74 -5.50
N VAL A 152 1.76 -23.74 -6.73
CA VAL A 152 1.02 -22.61 -7.32
C VAL A 152 -0.47 -22.94 -7.35
N VAL A 153 -1.28 -22.04 -6.81
CA VAL A 153 -2.73 -22.08 -6.87
C VAL A 153 -3.24 -20.80 -7.51
N LYS A 154 -3.85 -20.90 -8.69
CA LYS A 154 -4.38 -19.72 -9.37
C LYS A 154 -5.65 -19.23 -8.69
N TYR A 155 -5.86 -17.92 -8.69
CA TYR A 155 -7.08 -17.32 -8.13
C TYR A 155 -8.35 -17.82 -8.82
N GLU A 156 -8.29 -18.11 -10.12
CA GLU A 156 -9.42 -18.63 -10.91
C GLU A 156 -9.88 -20.03 -10.48
N ASP A 157 -8.98 -20.83 -9.90
CA ASP A 157 -9.26 -22.18 -9.42
C ASP A 157 -9.83 -22.17 -7.99
N ILE A 158 -9.60 -21.08 -7.24
CA ILE A 158 -10.07 -20.95 -5.86
C ILE A 158 -11.56 -20.53 -5.88
N PRO A 159 -12.46 -21.33 -5.29
CA PRO A 159 -13.88 -21.05 -5.33
C PRO A 159 -14.19 -19.72 -4.64
N GLN A 160 -14.97 -18.87 -5.31
CA GLN A 160 -15.40 -17.56 -4.80
C GLN A 160 -14.24 -16.58 -4.50
N PHE A 161 -13.04 -16.81 -5.03
CA PHE A 161 -11.93 -15.86 -4.90
C PHE A 161 -12.07 -14.69 -5.89
N PRO A 162 -11.57 -13.48 -5.60
CA PRO A 162 -11.56 -12.38 -6.55
C PRO A 162 -10.64 -12.68 -7.74
N LYS A 163 -10.92 -12.06 -8.88
CA LYS A 163 -10.12 -12.19 -10.11
C LYS A 163 -9.13 -11.03 -10.21
N SER A 164 -7.99 -11.25 -10.84
CA SER A 164 -7.03 -10.18 -11.11
C SER A 164 -7.35 -9.56 -12.47
N THR A 165 -7.37 -8.22 -12.57
CA THR A 165 -7.68 -7.53 -13.86
C THR A 165 -6.56 -6.62 -14.36
N VAL A 166 -5.58 -6.31 -13.52
CA VAL A 166 -4.44 -5.41 -13.84
C VAL A 166 -3.32 -6.16 -14.57
N GLU A 167 -2.76 -5.54 -15.60
CA GLU A 167 -1.59 -6.07 -16.31
C GLU A 167 -0.38 -6.21 -15.35
N GLY A 168 0.38 -7.30 -15.48
CA GLY A 168 1.48 -7.63 -14.58
C GLY A 168 1.07 -8.35 -13.29
N HIS A 169 -0.24 -8.50 -13.02
CA HIS A 169 -0.74 -9.28 -11.88
C HIS A 169 -1.14 -10.69 -12.32
N ALA A 170 -0.27 -11.67 -12.08
CA ALA A 170 -0.44 -13.06 -12.52
C ALA A 170 -1.72 -13.74 -12.00
N GLY A 171 -2.21 -13.32 -10.83
CA GLY A 171 -3.44 -13.85 -10.24
C GLY A 171 -3.23 -15.20 -9.56
N GLU A 172 -2.19 -15.34 -8.74
CA GLU A 172 -1.79 -16.63 -8.17
C GLU A 172 -1.36 -16.51 -6.69
N LEU A 173 -1.70 -17.50 -5.88
CA LEU A 173 -1.05 -17.78 -4.60
C LEU A 173 0.09 -18.76 -4.85
N VAL A 174 1.31 -18.39 -4.47
CA VAL A 174 2.50 -19.24 -4.61
C VAL A 174 3.02 -19.58 -3.23
N PHE A 175 2.84 -20.83 -2.82
CA PHE A 175 3.44 -21.39 -1.63
C PHE A 175 4.85 -21.87 -1.95
N GLY A 176 5.76 -21.80 -0.99
CA GLY A 176 7.10 -22.33 -1.16
C GLY A 176 8.01 -21.98 0.00
N GLU A 177 9.29 -22.21 -0.20
CA GLU A 177 10.32 -21.92 0.78
C GLU A 177 11.29 -20.86 0.27
N LEU A 178 11.72 -19.99 1.18
CA LEU A 178 12.79 -19.05 0.94
C LEU A 178 13.81 -19.22 2.06
N ASP A 179 14.99 -19.73 1.72
CA ASP A 179 16.06 -20.09 2.66
C ASP A 179 15.56 -20.93 3.86
N GLY A 180 14.70 -21.90 3.57
CA GLY A 180 14.09 -22.82 4.54
C GLY A 180 12.91 -22.24 5.34
N ILE A 181 12.49 -21.00 5.06
CA ILE A 181 11.32 -20.38 5.68
C ILE A 181 10.11 -20.58 4.76
N GLN A 182 9.07 -21.23 5.28
CA GLN A 182 7.81 -21.45 4.58
C GLN A 182 7.05 -20.13 4.40
N VAL A 183 6.72 -19.77 3.16
CA VAL A 183 6.04 -18.52 2.81
C VAL A 183 4.89 -18.76 1.83
N VAL A 184 3.97 -17.80 1.77
CA VAL A 184 2.96 -17.70 0.71
C VAL A 184 3.00 -16.33 0.08
N CYS A 185 3.16 -16.27 -1.23
CA CYS A 185 3.22 -15.04 -2.01
C CYS A 185 1.92 -14.82 -2.79
N MET A 186 1.34 -13.64 -2.65
CA MET A 186 0.25 -13.15 -3.48
C MET A 186 0.83 -12.47 -4.71
N ARG A 187 0.80 -13.15 -5.87
CA ARG A 187 1.31 -12.61 -7.14
C ARG A 187 0.21 -11.89 -7.89
N GLY A 188 0.10 -10.62 -7.59
CA GLY A 188 -0.97 -9.77 -8.08
C GLY A 188 -1.96 -9.49 -6.97
N ARG A 189 -1.94 -8.24 -6.48
CA ARG A 189 -2.93 -7.75 -5.53
C ARG A 189 -4.20 -7.27 -6.23
N PHE A 190 -5.20 -6.96 -5.43
CA PHE A 190 -6.42 -6.31 -5.89
C PHE A 190 -6.42 -4.85 -5.43
N HIS A 191 -6.89 -3.96 -6.29
CA HIS A 191 -7.01 -2.55 -5.99
C HIS A 191 -8.46 -2.10 -6.08
N SER A 192 -8.83 -1.11 -5.26
CA SER A 192 -10.18 -0.55 -5.31
C SER A 192 -10.49 0.17 -6.61
N TYR A 193 -9.48 0.70 -7.31
CA TYR A 193 -9.68 1.34 -8.62
C TYR A 193 -10.06 0.34 -9.73
N GLU A 194 -9.87 -0.97 -9.51
CA GLU A 194 -10.35 -2.04 -10.42
C GLU A 194 -11.87 -2.23 -10.32
N GLY A 195 -12.53 -1.52 -9.40
CA GLY A 195 -13.97 -1.65 -9.13
C GLY A 195 -14.30 -2.59 -7.97
N TYR A 196 -13.30 -3.20 -7.34
CA TYR A 196 -13.50 -4.02 -6.14
C TYR A 196 -13.88 -3.16 -4.94
N ASP A 197 -14.82 -3.67 -4.14
CA ASP A 197 -15.02 -3.13 -2.79
C ASP A 197 -13.72 -3.31 -1.98
N ILE A 198 -13.37 -2.33 -1.15
CA ILE A 198 -12.13 -2.38 -0.35
C ILE A 198 -12.07 -3.66 0.51
N LYS A 199 -13.20 -4.18 0.99
CA LYS A 199 -13.24 -5.46 1.72
C LYS A 199 -12.79 -6.62 0.86
N GLU A 200 -13.23 -6.67 -0.39
CA GLU A 200 -12.86 -7.73 -1.33
C GLU A 200 -11.36 -7.72 -1.62
N THR A 201 -10.76 -6.52 -1.73
CA THR A 201 -9.31 -6.39 -1.94
C THR A 201 -8.48 -7.01 -0.80
N THR A 202 -9.06 -7.08 0.40
CA THR A 202 -8.39 -7.56 1.61
C THR A 202 -8.74 -8.99 2.02
N LEU A 203 -9.67 -9.65 1.29
CA LEU A 203 -10.05 -11.04 1.56
C LEU A 203 -8.85 -11.99 1.63
N PRO A 204 -7.83 -11.90 0.73
CA PRO A 204 -6.67 -12.80 0.79
C PRO A 204 -5.91 -12.71 2.11
N ILE A 205 -5.89 -11.55 2.79
CA ILE A 205 -5.16 -11.38 4.05
C ILE A 205 -5.79 -12.22 5.16
N ARG A 206 -7.14 -12.28 5.21
CA ARG A 206 -7.84 -13.15 6.16
C ARG A 206 -7.63 -14.62 5.84
N ILE A 207 -7.58 -14.99 4.55
CA ILE A 207 -7.26 -16.34 4.12
C ILE A 207 -5.84 -16.73 4.54
N MET A 208 -4.85 -15.87 4.32
CA MET A 208 -3.48 -16.12 4.78
C MET A 208 -3.40 -16.26 6.31
N TYR A 209 -4.16 -15.45 7.05
CA TYR A 209 -4.28 -15.60 8.50
C TYR A 209 -4.82 -16.99 8.90
N LEU A 210 -5.88 -17.48 8.23
CA LEU A 210 -6.42 -18.82 8.49
C LEU A 210 -5.45 -19.94 8.10
N LEU A 211 -4.62 -19.74 7.07
CA LEU A 211 -3.52 -20.64 6.71
C LEU A 211 -2.39 -20.67 7.76
N GLY A 212 -2.41 -19.73 8.72
CA GLY A 212 -1.58 -19.76 9.92
C GLY A 212 -0.40 -18.78 9.95
N ILE A 213 -0.30 -17.85 9.00
CA ILE A 213 0.80 -16.88 8.98
C ILE A 213 0.87 -16.09 10.30
N LYS A 214 2.06 -15.67 10.68
CA LYS A 214 2.31 -14.81 11.85
C LYS A 214 2.80 -13.42 11.46
N TYR A 215 3.36 -13.32 10.26
CA TYR A 215 3.92 -12.09 9.72
C TYR A 215 3.33 -11.81 8.34
N LEU A 216 3.08 -10.54 8.07
CA LEU A 216 2.72 -10.07 6.74
C LEU A 216 3.77 -9.07 6.24
N LEU A 217 4.37 -9.37 5.09
CA LEU A 217 5.21 -8.45 4.35
C LEU A 217 4.39 -7.87 3.19
N VAL A 218 4.16 -6.56 3.21
CA VAL A 218 3.47 -5.86 2.12
C VAL A 218 4.44 -4.99 1.35
N THR A 219 4.38 -5.08 0.02
CA THR A 219 5.29 -4.34 -0.87
C THR A 219 4.51 -3.53 -1.89
N ASN A 220 4.94 -2.33 -2.26
CA ASN A 220 4.32 -1.57 -3.35
C ASN A 220 5.32 -0.68 -4.08
N ALA A 221 4.92 -0.19 -5.25
CA ALA A 221 5.49 0.99 -5.88
C ALA A 221 4.79 2.25 -5.36
N ALA A 222 5.54 3.34 -5.20
CA ALA A 222 5.03 4.60 -4.69
C ALA A 222 5.72 5.81 -5.33
N GLY A 223 4.98 6.91 -5.46
CA GLY A 223 5.53 8.21 -5.76
C GLY A 223 6.17 8.84 -4.52
N GLY A 224 7.41 9.33 -4.64
CA GLY A 224 8.11 10.01 -3.55
C GLY A 224 7.58 11.43 -3.35
N LEU A 225 6.94 11.69 -2.20
CA LEU A 225 6.52 13.02 -1.75
C LEU A 225 7.66 13.73 -1.02
N ASN A 226 8.49 12.98 -0.31
CA ASN A 226 9.64 13.54 0.40
C ASN A 226 10.74 13.90 -0.62
N PRO A 227 11.18 15.17 -0.72
CA PRO A 227 12.16 15.60 -1.71
C PRO A 227 13.53 14.94 -1.52
N ASP A 228 13.83 14.42 -0.33
CA ASP A 228 15.07 13.70 -0.03
C ASP A 228 15.07 12.26 -0.59
N PHE A 229 13.92 11.76 -1.06
CA PHE A 229 13.81 10.43 -1.65
C PHE A 229 14.10 10.48 -3.14
N ASN A 230 14.76 9.43 -3.61
CA ASN A 230 15.15 9.26 -5.00
C ASN A 230 14.47 8.04 -5.60
N VAL A 231 14.31 8.04 -6.92
CA VAL A 231 13.87 6.84 -7.65
C VAL A 231 14.84 5.69 -7.36
N GLY A 232 14.29 4.54 -6.98
CA GLY A 232 15.01 3.36 -6.55
C GLY A 232 15.31 3.28 -5.05
N ASP A 233 14.98 4.31 -4.26
CA ASP A 233 15.00 4.21 -2.80
C ASP A 233 13.92 3.22 -2.31
N ILE A 234 14.19 2.52 -1.22
CA ILE A 234 13.24 1.64 -0.54
C ILE A 234 12.82 2.28 0.77
N MET A 235 11.57 2.70 0.88
CA MET A 235 11.01 3.24 2.11
C MET A 235 10.40 2.13 2.98
N VAL A 236 10.93 1.96 4.19
CA VAL A 236 10.30 1.19 5.26
C VAL A 236 9.17 2.03 5.86
N MET A 237 7.94 1.53 5.78
CA MET A 237 6.77 2.22 6.32
C MET A 237 6.83 2.22 7.85
N ASN A 238 6.71 3.40 8.44
CA ASN A 238 6.57 3.55 9.90
C ASN A 238 5.14 3.87 10.33
N ASP A 239 4.34 4.41 9.41
CA ASP A 239 2.94 4.79 9.60
C ASP A 239 2.25 4.94 8.23
N HIS A 240 0.94 5.20 8.24
CA HIS A 240 0.19 5.53 7.03
C HIS A 240 -0.87 6.61 7.22
N LEU A 241 -1.27 7.23 6.11
CA LEU A 241 -2.49 8.03 5.99
C LEU A 241 -3.52 7.29 5.13
N ASN A 242 -4.64 6.91 5.73
CA ASN A 242 -5.73 6.22 5.05
C ASN A 242 -6.78 7.22 4.53
N MET A 243 -6.48 7.95 3.45
CA MET A 243 -7.37 9.01 2.94
C MET A 243 -8.78 8.49 2.60
N PRO A 244 -8.96 7.35 1.90
CA PRO A 244 -10.29 6.78 1.67
C PRO A 244 -10.99 6.36 2.96
N GLY A 245 -10.25 5.82 3.92
CA GLY A 245 -10.79 5.40 5.21
C GLY A 245 -11.39 6.53 6.02
N LEU A 246 -10.77 7.72 6.00
CA LEU A 246 -11.30 8.92 6.65
C LEU A 246 -12.67 9.35 6.08
N ALA A 247 -12.94 9.03 4.82
CA ALA A 247 -14.22 9.26 4.15
C ALA A 247 -15.19 8.07 4.23
N GLY A 248 -14.89 7.04 5.02
CA GLY A 248 -15.74 5.87 5.24
C GLY A 248 -15.52 4.70 4.29
N LYS A 249 -14.62 4.82 3.30
CA LYS A 249 -14.19 3.68 2.46
C LYS A 249 -13.11 2.88 3.21
N HIS A 250 -13.55 1.97 4.08
CA HIS A 250 -12.67 1.27 5.02
C HIS A 250 -12.95 -0.25 5.06
N PRO A 251 -11.93 -1.13 5.10
CA PRO A 251 -12.14 -2.59 5.01
C PRO A 251 -12.90 -3.19 6.19
N LEU A 252 -12.98 -2.49 7.32
CA LEU A 252 -13.68 -2.96 8.54
C LEU A 252 -15.10 -2.34 8.72
N VAL A 253 -15.59 -1.54 7.78
CA VAL A 253 -16.99 -1.04 7.82
C VAL A 253 -17.96 -2.22 7.70
N GLY A 254 -19.17 -2.15 8.25
CA GLY A 254 -20.13 -3.28 8.27
C GLY A 254 -19.98 -4.20 9.49
N PRO A 255 -20.63 -5.38 9.52
CA PRO A 255 -20.59 -6.29 10.68
C PRO A 255 -19.17 -6.78 11.01
N ASN A 256 -18.87 -6.91 12.31
CA ASN A 256 -17.59 -7.46 12.77
C ASN A 256 -17.67 -8.98 12.89
N ASP A 257 -16.63 -9.67 12.41
CA ASP A 257 -16.46 -11.09 12.63
C ASP A 257 -15.40 -11.31 13.71
N ALA A 258 -15.86 -11.75 14.89
CA ALA A 258 -15.04 -11.94 16.08
C ALA A 258 -14.00 -13.08 15.93
N ARG A 259 -14.07 -13.90 14.89
CA ARG A 259 -13.02 -14.90 14.58
C ARG A 259 -11.69 -14.25 14.21
N PHE A 260 -11.72 -13.04 13.67
CA PHE A 260 -10.53 -12.33 13.20
C PHE A 260 -10.02 -11.31 14.21
N GLY A 261 -10.91 -10.54 14.85
CA GLY A 261 -10.48 -9.52 15.78
C GLY A 261 -11.60 -8.69 16.39
N GLU A 262 -11.17 -7.72 17.18
CA GLU A 262 -12.04 -6.82 17.92
C GLU A 262 -12.70 -5.78 17.01
N ARG A 263 -13.93 -5.38 17.39
CA ARG A 263 -14.73 -4.40 16.65
C ARG A 263 -13.98 -3.07 16.38
N PHE A 264 -13.18 -2.64 17.35
CA PHE A 264 -12.43 -1.39 17.30
C PHE A 264 -10.94 -1.70 17.43
N THR A 265 -10.26 -1.85 16.29
CA THR A 265 -8.85 -2.23 16.22
C THR A 265 -7.93 -1.00 16.39
N PRO A 266 -7.02 -0.98 17.37
CA PRO A 266 -5.99 0.04 17.42
C PRO A 266 -4.96 -0.18 16.30
N LEU A 267 -4.63 0.87 15.54
CA LEU A 267 -3.61 0.83 14.49
C LEU A 267 -2.25 1.40 14.94
N VAL A 268 -2.16 1.86 16.19
CA VAL A 268 -0.91 2.36 16.76
C VAL A 268 0.13 1.24 16.76
N ASN A 269 1.28 1.47 16.13
CA ASN A 269 2.32 0.45 15.90
C ASN A 269 1.87 -0.74 15.02
N CYS A 270 0.90 -0.58 14.12
CA CYS A 270 0.51 -1.65 13.18
C CYS A 270 1.68 -2.10 12.30
N TYR A 271 2.60 -1.19 11.98
CA TYR A 271 3.93 -1.52 11.46
C TYR A 271 4.85 -1.90 12.63
N ASP A 272 5.26 -3.16 12.70
CA ASP A 272 6.00 -3.69 13.85
C ASP A 272 7.41 -3.07 13.93
N LYS A 273 7.73 -2.45 15.07
CA LYS A 273 9.02 -1.75 15.26
C LYS A 273 10.24 -2.68 15.19
N LYS A 274 10.11 -3.95 15.59
CA LYS A 274 11.20 -4.92 15.51
C LYS A 274 11.43 -5.33 14.06
N LEU A 275 10.36 -5.49 13.27
CA LEU A 275 10.48 -5.75 11.85
C LEU A 275 11.09 -4.56 11.08
N GLN A 276 10.73 -3.32 11.46
CA GLN A 276 11.38 -2.13 10.90
C GLN A 276 12.88 -2.11 11.21
N GLN A 277 13.27 -2.43 12.44
CA GLN A 277 14.69 -2.49 12.82
C GLN A 277 15.42 -3.60 12.07
N LEU A 278 14.82 -4.79 11.95
CA LEU A 278 15.37 -5.89 11.15
C LEU A 278 15.63 -5.48 9.70
N ALA A 279 14.70 -4.73 9.10
CA ALA A 279 14.87 -4.21 7.75
C ALA A 279 16.11 -3.27 7.69
N THR A 280 16.25 -2.35 8.63
CA THR A 280 17.44 -1.49 8.74
C THR A 280 18.73 -2.31 8.89
N ASP A 281 18.76 -3.29 9.79
CA ASP A 281 19.95 -4.13 10.03
C ASP A 281 20.35 -4.93 8.79
N CYS A 282 19.38 -5.44 8.02
CA CYS A 282 19.64 -6.12 6.75
C CYS A 282 20.21 -5.16 5.70
N ALA A 283 19.70 -3.93 5.65
CA ALA A 283 20.19 -2.91 4.71
C ALA A 283 21.65 -2.52 5.01
N GLU A 284 22.03 -2.41 6.28
CA GLU A 284 23.41 -2.14 6.69
C GLU A 284 24.35 -3.28 6.28
N LYS A 285 23.95 -4.54 6.53
CA LYS A 285 24.74 -5.72 6.15
C LYS A 285 24.99 -5.83 4.65
N LEU A 286 24.00 -5.43 3.84
CA LEU A 286 24.09 -5.44 2.38
C LEU A 286 24.72 -4.16 1.80
N ALA A 287 25.16 -3.23 2.64
CA ALA A 287 25.64 -1.90 2.24
C ALA A 287 24.60 -1.07 1.43
N LEU A 288 23.31 -1.37 1.61
CA LEU A 288 22.18 -0.70 0.97
C LEU A 288 21.54 0.41 1.82
N ILE A 289 22.02 0.64 3.05
CA ILE A 289 21.44 1.62 3.98
C ILE A 289 21.28 3.02 3.39
N HIS A 290 22.15 3.43 2.46
CA HIS A 290 22.08 4.72 1.78
C HIS A 290 20.85 4.89 0.85
N LYS A 291 20.22 3.78 0.43
CA LYS A 291 18.97 3.72 -0.36
C LYS A 291 17.74 3.43 0.50
N VAL A 292 17.91 3.07 1.78
CA VAL A 292 16.79 2.73 2.66
C VAL A 292 16.33 3.96 3.42
N ARG A 293 15.03 4.24 3.29
CA ARG A 293 14.34 5.36 3.93
C ARG A 293 13.34 4.85 4.95
N LYS A 294 12.82 5.76 5.77
CA LYS A 294 11.72 5.49 6.70
C LYS A 294 10.72 6.62 6.61
N GLY A 295 9.43 6.31 6.50
CA GLY A 295 8.42 7.35 6.31
C GLY A 295 6.98 6.87 6.30
N VAL A 296 6.08 7.85 6.16
CA VAL A 296 4.62 7.70 6.18
C VAL A 296 4.11 7.46 4.76
N TYR A 297 3.38 6.37 4.56
CA TYR A 297 2.75 6.04 3.29
C TYR A 297 1.32 6.60 3.20
N CYS A 298 1.03 7.38 2.16
CA CYS A 298 -0.29 7.92 1.89
C CYS A 298 -1.04 7.01 0.92
N PHE A 299 -2.12 6.39 1.39
CA PHE A 299 -3.03 5.66 0.54
C PHE A 299 -4.10 6.59 -0.04
N VAL A 300 -4.16 6.65 -1.37
CA VAL A 300 -5.21 7.31 -2.14
C VAL A 300 -5.91 6.29 -3.05
N SER A 301 -7.13 6.57 -3.51
CA SER A 301 -7.89 5.56 -4.28
C SER A 301 -7.41 5.34 -5.71
N GLY A 302 -6.84 6.35 -6.38
CA GLY A 302 -6.55 6.30 -7.82
C GLY A 302 -7.81 6.26 -8.71
N PRO A 303 -7.70 5.91 -10.01
CA PRO A 303 -6.48 5.49 -10.70
C PRO A 303 -5.65 6.63 -11.30
N THR A 304 -6.13 7.87 -11.24
CA THR A 304 -5.34 9.03 -11.67
C THR A 304 -4.17 9.22 -10.71
N TYR A 305 -2.98 9.48 -11.25
CA TYR A 305 -1.89 10.05 -10.45
C TYR A 305 -2.30 11.41 -9.87
N GLU A 306 -1.63 11.80 -8.81
CA GLU A 306 -1.93 13.00 -8.05
C GLU A 306 -1.61 14.26 -8.87
N THR A 307 -2.48 15.27 -8.76
CA THR A 307 -2.15 16.62 -9.17
C THR A 307 -1.06 17.21 -8.25
N PRO A 308 -0.29 18.22 -8.72
CA PRO A 308 0.71 18.85 -7.87
C PRO A 308 0.17 19.43 -6.55
N THR A 309 -1.07 19.91 -6.56
CA THR A 309 -1.73 20.42 -5.35
C THR A 309 -2.08 19.30 -4.37
N GLU A 310 -2.51 18.14 -4.85
CA GLU A 310 -2.73 16.95 -4.02
C GLU A 310 -1.41 16.44 -3.43
N CYS A 311 -0.33 16.40 -4.21
CA CYS A 311 1.01 16.09 -3.70
C CYS A 311 1.42 17.04 -2.57
N LYS A 312 1.24 18.35 -2.77
CA LYS A 312 1.51 19.36 -1.74
C LYS A 312 0.68 19.14 -0.48
N LEU A 313 -0.60 18.83 -0.62
CA LEU A 313 -1.48 18.53 0.50
C LEU A 313 -0.98 17.31 1.28
N LEU A 314 -0.72 16.19 0.60
CA LEU A 314 -0.25 14.96 1.23
C LEU A 314 1.08 15.18 1.96
N ARG A 315 2.00 15.94 1.36
CA ARG A 315 3.27 16.30 2.01
C ARG A 315 3.06 17.16 3.25
N LEU A 316 2.15 18.14 3.17
CA LEU A 316 1.83 19.06 4.27
C LEU A 316 1.26 18.32 5.49
N VAL A 317 0.47 17.27 5.27
CA VAL A 317 -0.10 16.44 6.35
C VAL A 317 0.84 15.33 6.82
N GLY A 318 2.11 15.34 6.38
CA GLY A 318 3.15 14.45 6.89
C GLY A 318 3.43 13.21 6.04
N GLY A 319 2.91 13.13 4.82
CA GLY A 319 3.20 12.04 3.89
C GLY A 319 4.62 12.09 3.30
N ASP A 320 5.27 10.93 3.18
CA ASP A 320 6.59 10.78 2.57
C ASP A 320 6.55 10.05 1.22
N ALA A 321 5.58 9.15 1.04
CA ALA A 321 5.30 8.50 -0.23
C ALA A 321 3.78 8.37 -0.44
N VAL A 322 3.34 8.27 -1.69
CA VAL A 322 1.93 8.08 -2.05
C VAL A 322 1.75 6.88 -2.97
N GLY A 323 0.66 6.14 -2.78
CA GLY A 323 0.24 5.13 -3.74
C GLY A 323 -1.18 4.65 -3.49
N MET A 324 -1.56 3.60 -4.22
CA MET A 324 -2.95 3.23 -4.42
C MET A 324 -3.34 1.87 -3.82
N SER A 325 -2.57 1.38 -2.84
CA SER A 325 -2.76 0.03 -2.29
C SER A 325 -2.32 -0.09 -0.82
N THR A 326 -2.11 -1.33 -0.36
CA THR A 326 -1.42 -1.69 0.89
C THR A 326 -2.17 -1.37 2.18
N VAL A 327 -2.58 -0.13 2.43
CA VAL A 327 -3.17 0.28 3.72
C VAL A 327 -4.39 -0.58 4.11
N PRO A 328 -5.33 -0.94 3.20
CA PRO A 328 -6.39 -1.88 3.54
C PRO A 328 -5.88 -3.24 4.01
N GLU A 329 -4.84 -3.78 3.35
CA GLU A 329 -4.21 -5.07 3.68
C GLU A 329 -3.60 -4.99 5.09
N VAL A 330 -2.88 -3.91 5.40
CA VAL A 330 -2.27 -3.66 6.72
C VAL A 330 -3.32 -3.57 7.82
N ILE A 331 -4.44 -2.87 7.57
CA ILE A 331 -5.52 -2.72 8.54
C ILE A 331 -6.15 -4.08 8.86
N VAL A 332 -6.41 -4.91 7.85
CA VAL A 332 -6.96 -6.26 8.07
C VAL A 332 -5.95 -7.17 8.76
N ALA A 333 -4.67 -7.05 8.43
CA ALA A 333 -3.61 -7.79 9.11
C ALA A 333 -3.54 -7.42 10.60
N ALA A 334 -3.59 -6.12 10.92
CA ALA A 334 -3.62 -5.63 12.29
C ALA A 334 -4.88 -6.08 13.05
N HIS A 335 -6.05 -6.08 12.39
CA HIS A 335 -7.29 -6.62 12.96
C HIS A 335 -7.14 -8.11 13.32
N CYS A 336 -6.45 -8.89 12.48
CA CYS A 336 -6.11 -10.28 12.74
C CYS A 336 -4.94 -10.49 13.73
N GLY A 337 -4.34 -9.43 14.27
CA GLY A 337 -3.19 -9.53 15.17
C GLY A 337 -1.87 -9.97 14.51
N LEU A 338 -1.75 -9.84 13.19
CA LEU A 338 -0.51 -10.15 12.46
C LEU A 338 0.55 -9.05 12.68
N LYS A 339 1.83 -9.44 12.65
CA LYS A 339 2.94 -8.48 12.64
C LYS A 339 3.25 -8.05 11.22
N VAL A 340 3.26 -6.74 10.95
CA VAL A 340 3.37 -6.22 9.58
C VAL A 340 4.69 -5.49 9.36
N LEU A 341 5.33 -5.77 8.22
CA LEU A 341 6.38 -4.94 7.63
C LEU A 341 5.90 -4.41 6.29
N GLY A 342 5.98 -3.09 6.09
CA GLY A 342 5.63 -2.45 4.82
C GLY A 342 6.84 -1.85 4.14
N LEU A 343 6.99 -2.12 2.84
CA LEU A 343 8.07 -1.61 2.01
C LEU A 343 7.49 -0.93 0.75
N SER A 344 7.90 0.30 0.49
CA SER A 344 7.60 1.00 -0.76
C SER A 344 8.87 1.18 -1.56
N LEU A 345 8.88 0.74 -2.81
CA LEU A 345 9.86 1.18 -3.79
C LEU A 345 9.44 2.54 -4.31
N ILE A 346 10.31 3.54 -4.18
CA ILE A 346 10.09 4.86 -4.78
C ILE A 346 10.36 4.75 -6.27
N THR A 347 9.32 4.81 -7.10
CA THR A 347 9.42 4.56 -8.54
C THR A 347 9.45 5.82 -9.37
N ASN A 348 8.98 6.93 -8.82
CA ASN A 348 9.00 8.25 -9.44
C ASN A 348 9.04 9.32 -8.35
N ARG A 349 9.48 10.53 -8.69
CA ARG A 349 9.32 11.71 -7.84
C ARG A 349 8.04 12.43 -8.25
N VAL A 350 7.20 12.82 -7.30
CA VAL A 350 6.01 13.58 -7.63
C VAL A 350 6.37 15.02 -8.02
N ILE A 351 5.50 15.67 -8.78
CA ILE A 351 5.68 17.08 -9.18
C ILE A 351 4.93 17.98 -8.20
N PHE A 352 5.58 19.02 -7.68
CA PHE A 352 4.93 20.05 -6.85
C PHE A 352 4.51 21.30 -7.64
N PRO A 353 3.63 22.16 -7.10
CA PRO A 353 3.15 23.33 -7.81
C PRO A 353 4.30 24.27 -8.21
N GLY A 354 4.41 24.57 -9.49
CA GLY A 354 5.44 25.44 -10.05
C GLY A 354 6.73 24.72 -10.48
N GLU A 355 6.82 23.41 -10.30
CA GLU A 355 7.92 22.60 -10.83
C GLU A 355 7.61 22.13 -12.26
N GLU A 356 8.65 22.06 -13.08
CA GLU A 356 8.61 21.39 -14.39
C GLU A 356 9.10 19.95 -14.23
N GLY A 357 8.47 19.01 -14.95
CA GLY A 357 8.82 17.60 -14.85
C GLY A 357 8.08 16.75 -15.86
N ILE A 358 8.48 15.47 -15.93
CA ILE A 358 7.82 14.47 -16.79
C ILE A 358 6.58 13.97 -16.04
N ALA A 359 5.44 13.93 -16.73
CA ALA A 359 4.22 13.38 -16.16
C ALA A 359 4.43 11.88 -15.83
N PRO A 360 4.00 11.42 -14.64
CA PRO A 360 4.21 10.03 -14.23
C PRO A 360 3.48 9.07 -15.17
N SER A 361 4.12 7.95 -15.47
CA SER A 361 3.54 6.89 -16.31
C SER A 361 3.68 5.52 -15.64
N HIS A 362 2.83 4.58 -16.04
CA HIS A 362 2.98 3.20 -15.55
C HIS A 362 4.27 2.54 -16.08
N GLU A 363 4.74 2.94 -17.25
CA GLU A 363 5.96 2.42 -17.86
C GLU A 363 7.21 2.79 -17.03
N GLU A 364 7.32 4.05 -16.59
CA GLU A 364 8.39 4.51 -15.69
C GLU A 364 8.43 3.69 -14.38
N VAL A 365 7.26 3.35 -13.85
CA VAL A 365 7.14 2.52 -12.64
C VAL A 365 7.74 1.13 -12.87
N LEU A 366 7.48 0.52 -14.03
CA LEU A 366 8.02 -0.79 -14.39
C LEU A 366 9.53 -0.74 -14.64
N GLU A 367 10.03 0.32 -15.26
CA GLU A 367 11.45 0.53 -15.50
C GLU A 367 12.24 0.68 -14.19
N ALA A 368 11.77 1.52 -13.27
CA ALA A 368 12.40 1.71 -11.96
C ALA A 368 12.44 0.40 -11.14
N ALA A 369 11.36 -0.37 -11.22
CA ALA A 369 11.29 -1.69 -10.62
C ALA A 369 12.29 -2.69 -11.21
N GLU A 370 12.38 -2.80 -12.53
CA GLU A 370 13.32 -3.74 -13.16
C GLU A 370 14.78 -3.32 -12.87
N ALA A 371 15.08 -2.02 -12.84
CA ALA A 371 16.41 -1.50 -12.54
C ALA A 371 16.89 -1.82 -11.12
N THR A 372 15.99 -2.01 -10.16
CA THR A 372 16.31 -2.24 -8.74
C THR A 372 16.05 -3.66 -8.26
N LYS A 373 15.46 -4.49 -9.13
CA LYS A 373 14.98 -5.84 -8.85
C LYS A 373 15.96 -6.73 -8.08
N HIS A 374 17.21 -6.85 -8.55
CA HIS A 374 18.16 -7.76 -7.92
C HIS A 374 18.54 -7.35 -6.48
N GLU A 375 18.72 -6.04 -6.26
CA GLU A 375 19.01 -5.49 -4.93
C GLU A 375 17.83 -5.70 -3.98
N ILE A 376 16.60 -5.43 -4.45
CA ILE A 376 15.41 -5.57 -3.61
C ILE A 376 15.09 -7.04 -3.33
N GLU A 377 15.21 -7.93 -4.31
CA GLU A 377 15.02 -9.37 -4.11
C GLU A 377 15.98 -9.91 -3.05
N THR A 378 17.26 -9.52 -3.12
CA THR A 378 18.27 -9.91 -2.13
C THR A 378 17.93 -9.34 -0.74
N TYR A 379 17.58 -8.06 -0.68
CA TYR A 379 17.23 -7.39 0.57
C TYR A 379 16.00 -8.00 1.25
N VAL A 380 14.93 -8.24 0.49
CA VAL A 380 13.71 -8.85 1.00
C VAL A 380 13.95 -10.29 1.43
N ARG A 381 14.78 -11.04 0.68
CA ARG A 381 15.16 -12.40 1.04
C ARG A 381 15.86 -12.45 2.41
N ASP A 382 16.83 -11.58 2.63
CA ASP A 382 17.57 -11.48 3.91
C ASP A 382 16.63 -11.09 5.07
N ILE A 383 15.65 -10.21 4.82
CA ILE A 383 14.63 -9.87 5.82
C ILE A 383 13.78 -11.10 6.18
N ILE A 384 13.28 -11.83 5.18
CA ILE A 384 12.45 -13.03 5.39
C ILE A 384 13.23 -14.06 6.21
N TYR A 385 14.49 -14.30 5.86
CA TYR A 385 15.38 -15.19 6.60
C TYR A 385 15.58 -14.72 8.06
N ALA A 386 15.80 -13.43 8.28
CA ALA A 386 15.95 -12.85 9.62
C ALA A 386 14.67 -12.99 10.47
N ILE A 387 13.50 -12.77 9.88
CA ILE A 387 12.20 -12.97 10.54
C ILE A 387 12.02 -14.42 10.96
N GLY A 388 12.26 -15.36 10.03
CA GLY A 388 12.12 -16.79 10.27
C GLY A 388 13.01 -17.30 11.40
N ASN A 389 14.27 -16.84 11.46
CA ASN A 389 15.21 -17.23 12.52
C ASN A 389 14.89 -16.65 13.90
N GLN A 390 14.19 -15.51 13.96
CA GLN A 390 13.76 -14.93 15.23
C GLN A 390 12.41 -15.47 15.72
N HIS A 391 11.69 -16.23 14.88
CA HIS A 391 10.46 -16.87 15.30
C HIS A 391 10.77 -18.06 16.21
N PRO A 392 10.19 -18.13 17.43
CA PRO A 392 10.31 -19.31 18.26
C PRO A 392 9.75 -20.53 17.51
N LYS A 393 10.51 -21.63 17.47
CA LYS A 393 10.07 -22.88 16.85
C LYS A 393 8.98 -23.57 17.67
#